data_AF-A0ABC9UGG4-F1
#
_entry.id   AF-A0ABC9UGG4-F1
#
_cell.length_a   1.000
_cell.length_b   1.000
_cell.length_c   1.000
_cell.angle_alpha   90.00
_cell.angle_beta   90.00
_cell.angle_gamma   90.00
#
_symmetry.space_group_name_H-M   'P 1'
#
loop_
_entity.id
_entity.type
_entity.pdbx_description
1 polymer ?
#
loop_
_entity_poly.entity_id
_entity_poly.type
_entity_poly.pdbx_seq_one_letter_code
_entity_poly.pdbx_strand_id
1 'polypeptide(L)' 'MVWIGSGTINVAQLMLDTLDVVKELAEQTASHTHSNTGVPTNAGAIRNTGTKADTLNGKYSPVIGK' A
#
# COMPACT_ATOMS: atom_id res chain seq x y z
N MET A 1 -18.36 8.36 8.35
CA MET A 1 -17.47 7.47 9.13
C MET A 1 -18.10 6.11 9.23
N VAL A 2 -17.46 5.10 8.65
CA VAL A 2 -17.87 3.69 8.70
C VAL A 2 -17.01 2.98 9.74
N TRP A 3 -17.65 2.43 10.77
CA TRP A 3 -16.98 1.72 11.86
C TRP A 3 -17.40 0.25 11.83
N ILE A 4 -16.45 -0.63 11.51
CA ILE A 4 -16.67 -2.08 11.52
C ILE A 4 -15.57 -2.70 12.38
N GLY A 5 -15.91 -3.22 13.56
CA GLY A 5 -14.96 -3.83 14.49
C GLY A 5 -15.46 -3.84 15.93
N SER A 6 -14.58 -4.18 16.87
CA SER A 6 -14.86 -4.20 18.32
C SER A 6 -13.87 -3.34 19.09
N GLY A 7 -14.34 -2.66 20.15
CA GLY A 7 -13.48 -1.85 21.01
C GLY A 7 -12.79 -0.71 20.24
N THR A 8 -11.45 -0.71 20.20
CA THR A 8 -10.60 0.30 19.57
C THR A 8 -10.19 -0.04 18.12
N ILE A 9 -10.54 -1.22 17.60
CA ILE A 9 -10.13 -1.65 16.26
C ILE A 9 -11.22 -1.30 15.26
N ASN A 10 -10.91 -0.38 14.34
CA ASN A 10 -11.68 -0.18 13.13
C ASN A 10 -11.01 -0.99 12.00
N VAL A 11 -11.64 -2.06 11.55
CA VAL A 11 -11.14 -2.91 10.44
C VAL A 11 -10.89 -2.09 9.19
N ALA A 12 -11.68 -1.03 8.96
CA ALA A 12 -11.48 -0.15 7.83
C ALA A 12 -10.19 0.69 7.96
N GLN A 13 -9.79 1.07 9.18
CA GLN A 13 -8.51 1.74 9.44
C GLN A 13 -7.33 0.79 9.22
N LEU A 14 -7.44 -0.46 9.70
CA LEU A 14 -6.44 -1.51 9.43
C LEU A 14 -6.24 -1.73 7.93
N MET A 15 -7.31 -1.67 7.13
CA MET A 15 -7.21 -1.78 5.68
C MET A 15 -6.43 -0.61 5.06
N LEU A 16 -6.58 0.63 5.57
CA LEU A 16 -5.77 1.78 5.14
C LEU A 16 -4.29 1.59 5.50
N ASP A 17 -3.99 1.13 6.73
CA ASP A 17 -2.61 0.87 7.15
C ASP A 17 -1.99 -0.25 6.30
N THR A 18 -2.78 -1.25 5.92
CA THR A 18 -2.34 -2.33 5.02
C THR A 18 -2.01 -1.80 3.61
N LEU A 19 -2.73 -0.80 3.10
CA LEU A 19 -2.40 -0.17 1.82
C LEU A 19 -1.02 0.51 1.87
N ASP A 20 -0.68 1.16 2.99
CA ASP A 20 0.62 1.79 3.18
C ASP A 20 1.75 0.74 3.20
N VAL A 21 1.54 -0.40 3.86
CA VAL A 21 2.49 -1.53 3.85
C VAL A 21 2.65 -2.13 2.44
N VAL A 22 1.56 -2.27 1.68
CA VAL A 22 1.62 -2.77 0.29
C VAL A 22 2.43 -1.84 -0.61
N LYS A 23 2.30 -0.52 -0.42
CA LYS A 23 3.11 0.47 -1.14
C LYS A 23 4.58 0.35 -0.78
N GLU A 24 4.91 0.26 0.51
CA GLU A 24 6.29 0.07 0.97
C GLU A 24 6.91 -1.20 0.37
N LEU A 25 6.16 -2.30 0.39
CA LEU A 25 6.61 -3.57 -0.19
C LEU A 25 6.85 -3.46 -1.70
N ALA A 26 5.99 -2.74 -2.43
CA ALA A 26 6.20 -2.51 -3.86
C ALA A 26 7.49 -1.71 -4.12
N GLU A 27 7.79 -0.68 -3.33
CA GLU A 27 9.03 0.10 -3.48
C GLU A 27 10.28 -0.72 -3.14
N GLN A 28 10.24 -1.50 -2.05
CA GLN A 28 11.32 -2.43 -1.69
C GLN A 28 11.55 -3.47 -2.80
N THR A 29 10.48 -4.03 -3.36
CA THR A 29 10.56 -5.02 -4.44
C THR A 29 11.11 -4.40 -5.73
N ALA A 30 10.70 -3.18 -6.08
CA ALA A 30 11.20 -2.47 -7.25
C ALA A 30 12.67 -2.05 -7.12
N SER A 31 13.15 -1.90 -5.89
CA SER A 31 14.53 -1.54 -5.56
C SER A 31 15.41 -2.74 -5.22
N HIS A 32 14.85 -3.95 -5.17
CA HIS A 32 15.64 -5.16 -4.93
C HIS A 32 16.67 -5.32 -6.07
N THR A 33 17.87 -5.77 -5.72
CA THR A 33 18.96 -5.92 -6.68
C THR A 33 19.75 -7.17 -6.38
N HIS A 34 20.23 -7.85 -7.42
CA HIS A 34 21.25 -8.90 -7.30
C HIS A 34 22.60 -8.39 -7.80
N SER A 35 23.69 -8.97 -7.31
CA SER A 35 25.06 -8.56 -7.68
C SER A 35 25.39 -8.77 -9.17
N ASN A 36 24.70 -9.69 -9.83
CA ASN A 36 24.97 -10.11 -11.21
C ASN A 36 23.92 -9.64 -12.24
N THR A 37 22.71 -9.25 -11.81
CA THR A 37 21.64 -8.82 -12.73
C THR A 37 21.16 -7.39 -12.50
N GLY A 38 21.49 -6.77 -11.36
CA GLY A 38 20.98 -5.45 -11.00
C GLY A 38 19.51 -5.50 -10.56
N VAL A 39 18.81 -4.36 -10.75
CA VAL A 39 17.39 -4.16 -10.41
C VAL A 39 16.44 -4.90 -11.38
N PRO A 40 15.19 -5.19 -10.98
CA PRO A 40 14.21 -5.80 -11.87
C PRO A 40 13.92 -4.95 -13.12
N THR A 41 13.84 -5.59 -14.28
CA THR A 41 13.56 -4.93 -15.58
C THR A 41 12.17 -4.29 -15.64
N ASN A 42 11.25 -4.74 -14.78
CA ASN A 42 9.89 -4.21 -14.64
C ASN A 42 9.72 -3.31 -13.40
N ALA A 43 10.81 -2.79 -12.79
CA ALA A 43 10.75 -1.95 -11.60
C ALA A 43 9.72 -0.81 -11.70
N GLY A 44 9.61 -0.16 -12.87
CA GLY A 44 8.60 0.88 -13.10
C GLY A 44 7.16 0.36 -12.97
N ALA A 45 6.86 -0.83 -13.50
CA ALA A 45 5.53 -1.44 -13.37
C ALA A 45 5.22 -1.86 -11.92
N ILE A 46 6.25 -2.28 -11.17
CA ILE A 46 6.11 -2.59 -9.74
C ILE A 46 5.78 -1.32 -8.94
N ARG A 47 6.52 -0.22 -9.14
CA ARG A 47 6.21 1.08 -8.51
C ARG A 47 4.81 1.56 -8.86
N ASN A 48 4.41 1.45 -10.13
CA ASN A 48 3.06 1.78 -10.59
C ASN A 48 1.96 0.91 -9.94
N THR A 49 2.30 -0.27 -9.43
CA THR A 49 1.36 -1.06 -8.62
C THR A 49 1.22 -0.46 -7.23
N GLY A 50 2.32 -0.01 -6.62
CA GLY A 50 2.32 0.72 -5.34
C GLY A 50 1.47 2.00 -5.37
N THR A 51 1.48 2.76 -6.48
CA THR A 51 0.64 3.98 -6.60
C THR A 51 -0.87 3.70 -6.60
N LYS A 52 -1.29 2.46 -6.91
CA LYS A 52 -2.71 2.07 -6.75
C LYS A 52 -3.13 2.08 -5.29
N ALA A 53 -2.21 1.78 -4.37
CA ALA A 53 -2.49 1.85 -2.94
C ALA A 53 -2.79 3.29 -2.50
N ASP A 54 -2.03 4.29 -2.99
CA ASP A 54 -2.32 5.71 -2.75
C ASP A 54 -3.70 6.12 -3.28
N THR A 55 -4.05 5.63 -4.48
CA THR A 55 -5.37 5.89 -5.10
C THR A 55 -6.51 5.34 -4.25
N LEU A 56 -6.36 4.11 -3.75
CA LEU A 56 -7.35 3.48 -2.86
C LEU A 56 -7.42 4.20 -1.52
N ASN A 57 -6.26 4.56 -0.94
CA ASN A 57 -6.18 5.27 0.33
C ASN A 57 -6.91 6.63 0.24
N GLY A 58 -6.64 7.42 -0.80
CA GLY A 58 -7.32 8.70 -1.03
C GLY A 58 -8.83 8.55 -1.28
N LYS A 59 -9.24 7.50 -2.00
CA LYS A 59 -10.67 7.22 -2.27
C LYS A 59 -11.46 6.89 -0.99
N TYR A 60 -10.85 6.13 -0.07
CA TYR A 60 -11.57 5.57 1.08
C TYR A 60 -11.33 6.30 2.40
N SER A 61 -10.21 7.01 2.57
CA SER A 61 -9.90 7.80 3.78
C SER A 61 -11.05 8.73 4.23
N PRO A 62 -11.71 9.50 3.34
CA PRO A 62 -12.81 10.38 3.75
C PRO A 62 -14.04 9.64 4.30
N VAL A 63 -14.26 8.39 3.88
CA VAL A 63 -15.42 7.57 4.27
C VAL A 63 -15.16 6.86 5.60
N ILE A 64 -13.93 6.37 5.76
CA ILE A 64 -13.48 5.59 6.92
C ILE A 64 -13.27 6.49 8.14
N GLY A 65 -12.89 7.76 7.92
CA GLY A 65 -12.63 8.71 9.00
C GLY A 65 -11.23 8.47 9.54
N LYS A 66 -10.26 9.21 8.99
CA LYS A 66 -8.90 9.28 9.50
C LYS A 66 -8.81 10.34 10.61
#